data_AF-A0A7S3HTQ1-F1
#
_entry.id   AF-A0A7S3HTQ1-F1
#
_cell.length_a   1.000
_cell.length_b   1.000
_cell.length_c   1.000
_cell.angle_alpha   90.00
_cell.angle_beta   90.00
_cell.angle_gamma   90.00
#
_symmetry.space_group_name_H-M   'P 1'
#
loop_
_entity.id
_entity.type
_entity.pdbx_description
1 polymer ?
#
loop_
_entity_poly.entity_id
_entity_poly.type
_entity_poly.pdbx_seq_one_letter_code
_entity_poly.pdbx_strand_id
1 'polypeptide(L)'
;DDVPEPRERSLSMGLPTQSPHLFNASAPSTADKYRLLSVARDAANRMRTQYQETLGPDNRGAAPRTSFSGPFEIRRETIHDQDGIVIKEVIKDYLSNVGVISASFTVPAGTEAVKRLLIYRPDSVDGFQEGRSILNYLDDNTCVQWMAYGALYPLVSKDFLLVTTHEPLDKKTQDGFVIAST
;
A
#
# COMPACT_ATOMS: atom_id res chain seq x y z
N ASP A 1 43.01 -31.52 -37.53
CA ASP A 1 41.60 -31.56 -37.13
C ASP A 1 41.53 -31.68 -35.62
N ASP A 2 41.17 -30.59 -34.93
CA ASP A 2 40.65 -30.62 -33.55
C ASP A 2 40.14 -29.21 -33.21
N VAL A 3 38.83 -29.02 -33.33
CA VAL A 3 38.09 -27.84 -32.86
C VAL A 3 37.33 -28.29 -31.61
N PRO A 4 37.46 -27.64 -30.44
CA PRO A 4 36.65 -28.02 -29.29
C PRO A 4 35.25 -27.40 -29.41
N GLU A 5 34.23 -28.24 -29.37
CA GLU A 5 32.82 -27.85 -29.29
C GLU A 5 32.53 -27.00 -28.03
N PRO A 6 31.59 -26.03 -28.10
CA PRO A 6 31.11 -25.35 -26.92
C PRO A 6 30.13 -26.27 -26.17
N ARG A 7 30.49 -26.66 -24.95
CA ARG A 7 29.57 -27.29 -23.99
C ARG A 7 28.49 -26.28 -23.60
N GLU A 8 27.31 -26.41 -24.20
CA GLU A 8 26.09 -25.80 -23.67
C GLU A 8 25.83 -26.40 -22.27
N ARG A 9 26.19 -25.65 -21.23
CA ARG A 9 25.65 -25.90 -19.89
C ARG A 9 24.20 -25.42 -19.90
N SER A 10 23.28 -26.32 -20.25
CA SER A 10 21.88 -26.17 -19.84
C SER A 10 21.83 -26.13 -18.32
N LEU A 11 21.84 -24.93 -17.75
CA LEU A 11 21.41 -24.71 -16.38
C LEU A 11 19.89 -24.90 -16.37
N SER A 12 19.45 -26.15 -16.27
CA SER A 12 18.10 -26.44 -15.81
C SER A 12 18.01 -25.98 -14.36
N MET A 13 17.71 -24.69 -14.17
CA MET A 13 17.16 -24.18 -12.94
C MET A 13 15.82 -24.89 -12.79
N GLY A 14 15.82 -26.02 -12.08
CA GLY A 14 14.62 -26.67 -11.63
C GLY A 14 13.83 -25.64 -10.85
N LEU A 15 12.79 -25.09 -11.47
CA LEU A 15 11.74 -24.39 -10.76
C LEU A 15 11.28 -25.36 -9.66
N PRO A 16 11.32 -24.99 -8.37
CA PRO A 16 10.56 -25.74 -7.40
C PRO A 16 9.09 -25.58 -7.81
N THR A 17 8.55 -26.56 -8.52
CA THR A 17 7.11 -26.82 -8.62
C THR A 17 6.61 -27.26 -7.25
N GLN A 18 6.71 -26.37 -6.26
CA GLN A 18 5.81 -26.46 -5.13
C GLN A 18 4.52 -25.83 -5.62
N SER A 19 3.58 -26.70 -5.97
CA SER A 19 2.18 -26.34 -6.11
C SER A 19 1.84 -25.37 -4.98
N PRO A 20 1.22 -24.20 -5.26
CA PRO A 20 0.73 -23.38 -4.18
C PRO A 20 -0.23 -24.29 -3.43
N HIS A 21 0.08 -24.59 -2.17
CA HIS A 21 -0.88 -25.21 -1.28
C HIS A 21 -2.15 -24.40 -1.44
N LEU A 22 -3.15 -25.02 -2.08
CA LEU A 22 -4.47 -24.46 -2.23
C LEU A 22 -4.88 -24.11 -0.82
N PHE A 23 -4.85 -22.83 -0.48
CA PHE A 23 -5.54 -22.32 0.69
C PHE A 23 -6.98 -22.71 0.43
N ASN A 24 -7.41 -23.85 0.99
CA ASN A 24 -8.80 -24.21 1.08
C ASN A 24 -9.39 -23.33 2.18
N ALA A 25 -9.39 -22.02 1.92
CA ALA A 25 -10.05 -21.04 2.75
C ALA A 25 -11.53 -21.35 2.59
N SER A 26 -12.10 -22.02 3.59
CA SER A 26 -13.54 -22.12 3.75
C SER A 26 -14.12 -20.72 3.53
N ALA A 27 -15.15 -20.63 2.70
CA ALA A 27 -15.82 -19.35 2.49
C ALA A 27 -16.17 -18.76 3.86
N PRO A 28 -15.80 -17.48 4.13
CA PRO A 28 -16.05 -16.88 5.43
C PRO A 28 -17.55 -16.94 5.72
N SER A 29 -17.90 -17.14 6.98
CA SER A 29 -19.31 -17.10 7.37
C SER A 29 -19.89 -15.72 7.01
N THR A 30 -21.20 -15.64 6.81
CA THR A 30 -21.87 -14.37 6.52
C THR A 30 -21.53 -13.31 7.58
N ALA A 31 -21.43 -13.69 8.85
CA ALA A 31 -21.06 -12.80 9.94
C ALA A 31 -19.61 -12.29 9.82
N ASP A 32 -18.65 -13.18 9.50
CA ASP A 32 -17.25 -12.80 9.32
C ASP A 32 -17.09 -11.87 8.12
N LYS A 33 -17.80 -12.16 7.03
CA LYS A 33 -17.85 -11.32 5.84
C LYS A 33 -18.31 -9.90 6.18
N TYR A 34 -19.40 -9.74 6.92
CA TYR A 34 -19.87 -8.42 7.35
C TYR A 34 -18.87 -7.71 8.27
N ARG A 35 -18.21 -8.45 9.17
CA ARG A 35 -17.19 -7.88 10.05
C ARG A 35 -16.01 -7.34 9.26
N LEU A 36 -15.47 -8.12 8.33
CA LEU A 36 -14.33 -7.70 7.51
C LEU A 36 -14.68 -6.50 6.61
N LEU A 37 -15.89 -6.49 6.03
CA LEU A 37 -16.40 -5.34 5.28
C LEU A 37 -16.47 -4.07 6.15
N SER A 38 -16.94 -4.19 7.40
CA SER A 38 -16.99 -3.06 8.33
C SER A 38 -15.59 -2.49 8.60
N VAL A 39 -14.61 -3.36 8.88
CA VAL A 39 -13.23 -2.92 9.17
C VAL A 39 -12.60 -2.26 7.95
N ALA A 40 -12.80 -2.81 6.75
CA ALA A 40 -12.29 -2.23 5.51
C ALA A 40 -12.90 -0.84 5.24
N ARG A 41 -14.21 -0.69 5.45
CA ARG A 41 -14.91 0.59 5.31
C ARG A 41 -14.42 1.64 6.31
N ASP A 42 -14.16 1.23 7.54
CA ASP A 42 -13.58 2.12 8.55
C ASP A 42 -12.17 2.55 8.16
N ALA A 43 -11.35 1.66 7.59
CA ALA A 43 -10.03 2.01 7.06
C ALA A 43 -10.12 3.04 5.93
N ALA A 44 -11.04 2.84 4.97
CA ALA A 44 -11.28 3.80 3.90
C ALA A 44 -11.75 5.16 4.42
N ASN A 45 -12.64 5.19 5.42
CA ASN A 45 -13.06 6.44 6.06
C ASN A 45 -11.90 7.15 6.77
N ARG A 46 -11.05 6.42 7.50
CA ARG A 46 -9.85 7.00 8.14
C ARG A 46 -8.90 7.60 7.11
N MET A 47 -8.66 6.92 5.99
CA MET A 47 -7.81 7.44 4.91
C MET A 47 -8.39 8.70 4.28
N ARG A 48 -9.70 8.79 4.07
CA ARG A 48 -10.35 10.02 3.58
C ARG A 48 -10.17 11.18 4.53
N THR A 49 -10.40 10.97 5.82
CA THR A 49 -10.21 12.00 6.84
C THR A 49 -8.76 12.47 6.86
N GLN A 50 -7.82 11.53 6.83
CA GLN A 50 -6.39 11.86 6.78
C GLN A 50 -6.00 12.62 5.51
N TYR A 51 -6.54 12.25 4.34
CA TYR A 51 -6.33 12.99 3.09
C TYR A 51 -6.83 14.44 3.20
N GLN A 52 -8.04 14.64 3.73
CA GLN A 52 -8.59 15.99 3.95
C GLN A 52 -7.73 16.80 4.92
N GLU A 53 -7.21 16.18 5.98
CA GLU A 53 -6.24 16.81 6.87
C GLU A 53 -4.95 17.17 6.12
N THR A 54 -4.46 16.34 5.20
CA THR A 54 -3.23 16.62 4.41
C THR A 54 -3.40 17.75 3.40
N LEU A 55 -4.63 18.06 2.96
CA LEU A 55 -4.95 19.21 2.10
C LEU A 55 -4.96 20.56 2.85
N GLY A 56 -4.84 20.55 4.19
CA GLY A 56 -4.69 21.77 4.99
C GLY A 56 -3.42 22.56 4.64
N PRO A 57 -3.33 23.85 5.03
CA PRO A 57 -2.23 24.73 4.64
C PRO A 57 -0.87 24.15 5.05
N ASP A 58 0.07 24.15 4.11
CA ASP A 58 1.47 23.83 4.36
C ASP A 58 2.10 24.91 5.25
N ASN A 59 2.56 24.54 6.45
CA ASN A 59 3.34 25.42 7.32
C ASN A 59 4.79 25.60 6.79
N ARG A 60 4.96 25.81 5.48
CA ARG A 60 6.26 26.17 4.88
C ARG A 60 6.70 27.52 5.45
N GLY A 61 7.77 27.53 6.25
CA GLY A 61 8.40 28.76 6.74
C GLY A 61 7.84 29.35 8.04
N ALA A 62 7.04 28.60 8.81
CA ALA A 62 6.72 29.03 10.17
C ALA A 62 8.00 29.02 11.02
N ALA A 63 8.34 30.16 11.64
CA ALA A 63 9.44 30.24 12.59
C ALA A 63 9.30 29.14 13.66
N PRO A 64 10.40 28.56 14.18
CA PRO A 64 10.32 27.59 15.26
C PRO A 64 9.56 28.25 16.42
N ARG A 65 8.34 27.80 16.69
CA ARG A 65 7.56 28.37 17.80
C ARG A 65 8.21 27.88 19.09
N THR A 66 8.81 28.80 19.83
CA THR A 66 9.51 28.54 21.10
C THR A 66 8.57 28.33 22.29
N SER A 67 7.27 28.11 22.05
CA SER A 67 6.28 27.97 23.11
C SER A 67 5.34 26.81 22.82
N PHE A 68 5.60 25.68 23.47
CA PHE A 68 4.64 24.58 23.62
C PHE A 68 3.49 25.05 24.52
N SER A 69 2.34 25.35 23.93
CA SER A 69 1.10 25.52 24.68
C SER A 69 -0.12 25.21 23.81
N GLY A 70 -0.56 23.96 23.82
CA GLY A 70 -1.79 23.50 23.17
C GLY A 70 -1.89 21.96 23.17
N PRO A 71 -3.09 21.36 23.17
CA PRO A 71 -3.25 19.92 23.23
C PRO A 71 -2.78 19.29 21.91
N PHE A 72 -1.81 18.38 21.99
CA PHE A 72 -1.28 17.52 20.92
C PHE A 72 -1.04 18.23 19.57
N GLU A 73 0.09 18.93 19.47
CA GLU A 73 0.50 19.56 18.21
C GLU A 73 0.97 18.48 17.21
N ILE A 74 0.13 18.21 16.21
CA ILE A 74 0.49 17.36 15.08
C ILE A 74 1.53 18.11 14.23
N ARG A 75 2.81 17.75 14.36
CA ARG A 75 3.88 18.33 13.55
C ARG A 75 4.06 17.55 12.25
N ARG A 76 4.07 18.26 11.13
CA ARG A 76 4.39 17.71 9.81
C ARG A 76 5.79 18.13 9.41
N GLU A 77 6.60 17.17 9.04
CA GLU A 77 7.94 17.40 8.55
C GLU A 77 8.07 16.87 7.13
N THR A 78 8.51 17.72 6.21
CA THR A 78 8.84 17.29 4.85
C THR A 78 10.20 16.60 4.90
N ILE A 79 10.21 15.29 4.63
CA ILE A 79 11.42 14.48 4.62
C ILE A 79 12.04 14.36 3.23
N HIS A 80 11.25 14.60 2.18
CA HIS A 80 11.71 14.58 0.79
C HIS A 80 10.86 15.51 -0.09
N ASP A 81 11.52 16.28 -0.97
CA ASP A 81 10.90 17.16 -1.97
C ASP A 81 11.85 17.24 -3.19
N GLN A 82 11.85 16.20 -4.02
CA GLN A 82 12.67 16.09 -5.25
C GLN A 82 11.88 15.37 -6.34
N ASP A 83 12.19 15.67 -7.61
CA ASP A 83 11.58 15.04 -8.80
C ASP A 83 10.03 15.06 -8.83
N GLY A 84 9.42 16.06 -8.19
CA GLY A 84 7.96 16.16 -8.07
C GLY A 84 7.33 15.18 -7.07
N ILE A 85 8.15 14.46 -6.30
CA ILE A 85 7.75 13.59 -5.20
C ILE A 85 7.95 14.34 -3.89
N VAL A 86 6.84 14.53 -3.17
CA VAL A 86 6.85 15.15 -1.84
C VAL A 86 6.49 14.08 -0.82
N ILE A 87 7.38 13.83 0.15
CA ILE A 87 7.14 12.92 1.27
C ILE A 87 7.12 13.73 2.55
N LYS A 88 6.04 13.56 3.31
CA LYS A 88 5.81 14.20 4.61
C LYS A 88 5.56 13.12 5.66
N GLU A 89 6.15 13.29 6.82
CA GLU A 89 5.86 12.47 8.00
C GLU A 89 5.02 13.27 8.99
N VAL A 90 3.99 12.63 9.54
CA VAL A 90 3.19 13.16 10.64
C VAL A 90 3.72 12.55 11.92
N ILE A 91 4.41 13.36 12.72
CA ILE A 91 4.95 12.96 14.01
C ILE A 91 3.83 13.10 15.06
N LYS A 92 3.28 11.96 15.49
CA LYS A 92 2.24 11.90 16.54
C LYS A 92 2.84 11.43 17.85
N ASP A 93 3.32 12.36 18.67
CA ASP A 93 3.80 12.16 20.05
C ASP A 93 4.95 11.12 20.20
N TYR A 94 5.90 11.37 21.09
CA TYR A 94 7.08 10.50 21.26
C TYR A 94 6.75 9.11 21.83
N LEU A 95 5.50 8.87 22.22
CA LEU A 95 5.03 7.64 22.84
C LEU A 95 4.43 6.63 21.83
N SER A 96 4.16 7.03 20.59
CA SER A 96 3.70 6.10 19.55
C SER A 96 4.87 5.71 18.65
N ASN A 97 5.24 4.42 18.65
CA ASN A 97 6.34 3.90 17.83
C ASN A 97 6.00 3.76 16.33
N VAL A 98 4.87 4.32 15.88
CA VAL A 98 4.37 4.19 14.51
C VAL A 98 4.05 5.57 13.94
N GLY A 99 4.97 6.08 13.10
CA GLY A 99 4.78 7.30 12.34
C GLY A 99 3.79 7.10 11.19
N VAL A 100 3.17 8.19 10.75
CA VAL A 100 2.30 8.19 9.57
C VAL A 100 3.00 8.92 8.44
N ILE A 101 3.28 8.22 7.35
CA ILE A 101 3.96 8.77 6.17
C ILE A 101 2.92 9.07 5.09
N SER A 102 3.01 10.24 4.47
CA SER A 102 2.26 10.59 3.27
C SER A 102 3.22 10.95 2.15
N ALA A 103 3.06 10.31 0.99
CA ALA A 103 3.78 10.66 -0.23
C ALA A 103 2.78 11.15 -1.29
N SER A 104 3.15 12.19 -2.03
CA SER A 104 2.35 12.74 -3.12
C SER A 104 3.23 13.05 -4.32
N PHE A 105 2.71 12.76 -5.51
CA PHE A 105 3.33 13.05 -6.80
C PHE A 105 2.24 13.17 -7.86
N THR A 106 2.58 13.72 -9.03
CA THR A 106 1.66 13.84 -10.18
C THR A 106 2.08 12.90 -11.29
N VAL A 107 1.10 12.25 -11.93
CA VAL A 107 1.33 11.36 -13.07
C VAL A 107 0.51 11.82 -14.28
N PRO A 108 1.05 11.69 -15.50
CA PRO A 108 0.32 12.03 -16.73
C PRO A 108 -0.63 10.90 -17.14
N ALA A 109 -1.53 10.49 -16.26
CA ALA A 109 -2.50 9.42 -16.48
C ALA A 109 -3.86 9.74 -15.87
N GLY A 110 -4.93 9.24 -16.49
CA GLY A 110 -6.28 9.40 -15.95
C GLY A 110 -6.51 8.57 -14.68
N THR A 111 -7.40 9.06 -13.80
CA THR A 111 -7.72 8.46 -12.50
C THR A 111 -8.03 6.96 -12.58
N GLU A 112 -8.83 6.53 -13.56
CA GLU A 112 -9.21 5.12 -13.72
C GLU A 112 -8.03 4.24 -14.16
N ALA A 113 -7.11 4.77 -14.97
CA ALA A 113 -5.91 4.04 -15.36
C ALA A 113 -4.98 3.82 -14.16
N VAL A 114 -4.79 4.84 -13.33
CA VAL A 114 -4.02 4.75 -12.09
C VAL A 114 -4.68 3.77 -11.12
N LYS A 115 -6.00 3.86 -10.94
CA LYS A 115 -6.78 2.95 -10.09
C LYS A 115 -6.57 1.49 -10.50
N ARG A 116 -6.72 1.18 -11.79
CA ARG A 116 -6.54 -0.19 -12.30
C ARG A 116 -5.12 -0.70 -12.12
N LEU A 117 -4.12 0.15 -12.36
CA LEU A 117 -2.72 -0.20 -12.17
C LEU A 117 -2.47 -0.60 -10.70
N LEU A 118 -2.89 0.24 -9.75
CA LEU A 118 -2.66 -0.01 -8.32
C LEU A 118 -3.43 -1.22 -7.77
N ILE A 119 -4.65 -1.48 -8.25
CA ILE A 119 -5.48 -2.60 -7.76
C ILE A 119 -5.09 -3.92 -8.40
N TYR A 120 -4.90 -3.94 -9.72
CA TYR A 120 -4.76 -5.20 -10.47
C TYR A 120 -3.31 -5.55 -10.77
N ARG A 121 -2.44 -4.55 -10.88
CA ARG A 121 -1.03 -4.73 -11.25
C ARG A 121 -0.07 -3.97 -10.31
N PRO A 122 -0.16 -4.17 -8.97
CA PRO A 122 0.78 -3.55 -8.04
C PRO A 122 2.24 -3.97 -8.31
N ASP A 123 2.45 -5.17 -8.88
CA ASP A 123 3.75 -5.68 -9.36
C ASP A 123 4.42 -4.77 -10.40
N SER A 124 3.64 -3.97 -11.13
CA SER A 124 4.17 -3.06 -12.15
C SER A 124 4.71 -1.75 -11.56
N VAL A 125 4.43 -1.47 -10.28
CA VAL A 125 4.85 -0.24 -9.59
C VAL A 125 5.64 -0.51 -8.31
N ASP A 126 5.65 -1.74 -7.83
CA ASP A 126 6.31 -2.16 -6.59
C ASP A 126 7.33 -3.29 -6.88
N GLY A 127 8.59 -2.90 -7.07
CA GLY A 127 9.67 -3.83 -7.38
C GLY A 127 10.08 -4.77 -6.24
N PHE A 128 9.52 -4.57 -5.03
CA PHE A 128 9.79 -5.44 -3.88
C PHE A 128 8.71 -6.52 -3.70
N GLN A 129 7.61 -6.43 -4.42
CA GLN A 129 6.53 -7.40 -4.35
C GLN A 129 6.91 -8.67 -5.13
N GLU A 130 7.06 -9.79 -4.43
CA GLU A 130 7.46 -11.07 -5.01
C GLU A 130 6.26 -11.98 -5.30
N GLY A 131 5.14 -11.78 -4.57
CA GLY A 131 3.97 -12.63 -4.68
C GLY A 131 2.68 -11.93 -4.32
N ARG A 132 1.57 -12.38 -4.93
CA ARG A 132 0.22 -11.98 -4.57
C ARG A 132 -0.80 -13.04 -4.93
N SER A 133 -1.81 -13.18 -4.08
CA SER A 133 -3.01 -13.95 -4.39
C SER A 133 -4.24 -13.30 -3.78
N ILE A 134 -5.31 -13.15 -4.56
CA ILE A 134 -6.62 -12.81 -4.03
C ILE A 134 -7.24 -14.11 -3.52
N LEU A 135 -7.48 -14.16 -2.21
CA LEU A 135 -7.98 -15.36 -1.54
C LEU A 135 -9.51 -15.40 -1.53
N ASN A 136 -10.16 -14.24 -1.41
CA ASN A 136 -11.62 -14.15 -1.42
C ASN A 136 -12.12 -12.76 -1.79
N TYR A 137 -13.27 -12.67 -2.44
CA TYR A 137 -13.99 -11.41 -2.68
C TYR A 137 -15.14 -11.27 -1.68
N LEU A 138 -15.09 -10.21 -0.87
CA LEU A 138 -16.16 -9.88 0.06
C LEU A 138 -17.26 -9.10 -0.68
N ASP A 139 -16.91 -8.22 -1.60
CA ASP A 139 -17.83 -7.63 -2.58
C ASP A 139 -17.06 -7.25 -3.85
N ASP A 140 -17.71 -6.52 -4.76
CA ASP A 140 -17.11 -6.08 -6.02
C ASP A 140 -15.88 -5.15 -5.83
N ASN A 141 -15.72 -4.58 -4.64
CA ASN A 141 -14.71 -3.57 -4.34
C ASN A 141 -13.75 -3.95 -3.20
N THR A 142 -13.99 -5.08 -2.53
CA THR A 142 -13.31 -5.47 -1.31
C THR A 142 -12.92 -6.94 -1.39
N CYS A 143 -11.63 -7.20 -1.18
CA CYS A 143 -11.09 -8.55 -1.22
C CYS A 143 -10.14 -8.82 -0.04
N VAL A 144 -10.02 -10.10 0.29
CA VAL A 144 -8.95 -10.63 1.13
C VAL A 144 -7.82 -11.05 0.20
N GLN A 145 -6.62 -10.50 0.42
CA GLN A 145 -5.46 -10.83 -0.39
C GLN A 145 -4.24 -11.12 0.46
N TRP A 146 -3.40 -12.02 -0.05
CA TRP A 146 -2.06 -12.26 0.45
C TRP A 146 -1.06 -11.53 -0.46
N MET A 147 -0.05 -10.91 0.14
CA MET A 147 1.05 -10.25 -0.56
C MET A 147 2.38 -10.63 0.10
N ALA A 148 3.36 -11.02 -0.70
CA ALA A 148 4.72 -11.33 -0.26
C ALA A 148 5.68 -10.25 -0.74
N TYR A 149 6.52 -9.80 0.18
CA TYR A 149 7.54 -8.79 -0.05
C TYR A 149 8.92 -9.38 0.20
N GLY A 150 9.82 -9.16 -0.77
CA GLY A 150 11.22 -9.57 -0.71
C GLY A 150 11.98 -8.90 0.43
N ALA A 151 13.12 -9.52 0.79
CA ALA A 151 13.99 -8.99 1.83
C ALA A 151 14.75 -7.74 1.33
N LEU A 152 14.71 -6.65 2.11
CA LEU A 152 15.58 -5.49 1.91
C LEU A 152 16.47 -5.36 3.13
N TYR A 153 17.76 -5.72 3.00
CA TYR A 153 18.71 -5.70 4.12
C TYR A 153 18.63 -4.38 4.91
N PRO A 154 18.45 -4.43 6.25
CA PRO A 154 18.51 -5.58 7.15
C PRO A 154 17.17 -6.31 7.40
N LEU A 155 16.11 -5.93 6.70
CA LEU A 155 14.77 -6.51 6.82
C LEU A 155 14.71 -7.87 6.12
N VAL A 156 14.13 -8.84 6.82
CA VAL A 156 13.75 -10.14 6.25
C VAL A 156 12.50 -10.00 5.36
N SER A 157 12.28 -10.96 4.49
CA SER A 157 11.05 -11.05 3.69
C SER A 157 9.82 -11.06 4.60
N LYS A 158 8.71 -10.47 4.12
CA LYS A 158 7.47 -10.36 4.88
C LYS A 158 6.27 -10.75 4.03
N ASP A 159 5.38 -11.51 4.66
CA ASP A 159 4.07 -11.82 4.13
C ASP A 159 3.01 -11.01 4.86
N PHE A 160 2.06 -10.49 4.10
CA PHE A 160 0.90 -9.77 4.60
C PHE A 160 -0.38 -10.46 4.16
N LEU A 161 -1.28 -10.66 5.11
CA LEU A 161 -2.68 -11.00 4.84
C LEU A 161 -3.50 -9.74 5.09
N LEU A 162 -4.13 -9.22 4.05
CA LEU A 162 -4.78 -7.91 4.06
C LEU A 162 -6.23 -8.02 3.63
N VAL A 163 -7.08 -7.20 4.23
CA VAL A 163 -8.39 -6.87 3.64
C VAL A 163 -8.25 -5.53 2.94
N THR A 164 -8.40 -5.52 1.62
CA THR A 164 -8.23 -4.34 0.79
C THR A 164 -9.56 -3.95 0.16
N THR A 165 -9.93 -2.68 0.31
CA THR A 165 -11.11 -2.09 -0.33
C THR A 165 -10.72 -0.92 -1.22
N HIS A 166 -11.47 -0.70 -2.28
CA HIS A 166 -11.37 0.50 -3.10
C HIS A 166 -12.73 1.19 -3.25
N GLU A 167 -12.80 2.44 -2.85
CA GLU A 167 -14.05 3.21 -2.86
C GLU A 167 -13.84 4.57 -3.54
N PRO A 168 -14.90 5.23 -4.06
CA PRO A 168 -14.81 6.61 -4.53
C PRO A 168 -14.31 7.54 -3.43
N LEU A 169 -13.45 8.50 -3.76
CA LEU A 169 -12.94 9.47 -2.79
C LEU A 169 -14.07 10.42 -2.37
N ASP A 170 -14.69 11.11 -3.33
CA ASP A 170 -15.92 11.86 -3.12
C ASP A 170 -17.14 10.98 -3.43
N LYS A 171 -17.96 10.73 -2.41
CA LYS A 171 -19.19 9.92 -2.54
C LYS A 171 -20.29 10.62 -3.35
N LYS A 172 -20.24 11.95 -3.48
CA LYS A 172 -21.24 12.74 -4.20
C LYS A 172 -20.93 12.84 -5.68
N THR A 173 -19.69 13.17 -6.02
CA THR A 173 -19.26 13.36 -7.42
C THR A 173 -18.66 12.10 -8.04
N GLN A 174 -18.33 11.10 -7.22
CA GLN A 174 -17.54 9.93 -7.59
C GLN A 174 -16.16 10.28 -8.17
N ASP A 175 -15.68 11.50 -7.92
CA ASP A 175 -14.36 11.92 -8.35
C ASP A 175 -13.29 11.39 -7.39
N GLY A 176 -12.18 10.93 -7.99
CA GLY A 176 -11.09 10.26 -7.29
C GLY A 176 -11.45 8.89 -6.69
N PHE A 177 -10.46 8.23 -6.11
CA PHE A 177 -10.64 6.95 -5.42
C PHE A 177 -9.72 6.87 -4.21
N VAL A 178 -10.07 5.98 -3.27
CA VAL A 178 -9.27 5.60 -2.12
C VAL A 178 -9.11 4.09 -2.15
N ILE A 179 -7.87 3.62 -2.01
CA ILE A 179 -7.56 2.21 -1.73
C ILE A 179 -7.10 2.15 -0.28
N ALA A 180 -7.74 1.31 0.53
CA ALA A 180 -7.38 1.12 1.93
C ALA A 180 -7.17 -0.37 2.21
N SER A 181 -6.13 -0.68 2.98
CA SER A 181 -5.81 -2.04 3.42
C SER A 181 -5.63 -2.09 4.94
N THR A 182 -6.06 -3.18 5.55
CA THR A 182 -5.96 -3.45 7.00
C THR A 182 -5.60 -4.89 7.27
#